data_AF-A0A8B3F613-F1
#
_entry.id   AF-A0A8B3F613-F1
#
_cell.length_a   1.000
_cell.length_b   1.000
_cell.length_c   1.000
_cell.angle_alpha   90.00
_cell.angle_beta   90.00
_cell.angle_gamma   90.00
#
_symmetry.space_group_name_H-M   'P 1'
#
loop_
_entity.id
_entity.type
_entity.pdbx_description
1 polymer ?
#
loop_
_entity_poly.entity_id
_entity_poly.type
_entity_poly.pdbx_seq_one_letter_code
_entity_poly.pdbx_strand_id
1 'polypeptide(L)'
;MNEYNYQRMREERLERYEHKLHTNPREKAVLEERIELLRQNGNFTDRLKQLIVSECVSGIEKRPILRLIESPEMAECLGEFQERLFFMTAATERISELDVEENSVPDEFLW
;
A
#
# COMPACT_ATOMS: atom_id res chain seq x y z
N MET A 1 -18.00 4.57 -17.26
CA MET A 1 -17.71 3.46 -16.32
C MET A 1 -18.00 3.99 -14.93
N ASN A 2 -18.85 3.34 -14.12
CA ASN A 2 -19.18 3.83 -12.78
C ASN A 2 -17.99 3.61 -11.82
N GLU A 3 -17.85 4.42 -10.77
CA GLU A 3 -16.80 4.32 -9.74
C GLU A 3 -16.75 2.92 -9.12
N TYR A 4 -17.91 2.31 -8.90
CA TYR A 4 -18.04 0.92 -8.46
C TYR A 4 -17.35 -0.08 -9.42
N ASN A 5 -17.46 0.14 -10.74
CA ASN A 5 -16.84 -0.74 -11.73
C ASN A 5 -15.32 -0.55 -11.79
N TYR A 6 -14.84 0.67 -11.50
CA TYR A 6 -13.41 0.96 -11.45
C TYR A 6 -12.76 0.30 -10.22
N GLN A 7 -13.40 0.43 -9.06
CA GLN A 7 -12.93 -0.17 -7.82
C GLN A 7 -12.84 -1.70 -7.92
N ARG A 8 -13.88 -2.34 -8.44
CA ARG A 8 -13.90 -3.79 -8.67
C ARG A 8 -12.80 -4.26 -9.62
N MET A 9 -12.56 -3.51 -10.70
CA MET A 9 -11.47 -3.83 -11.65
C MET A 9 -10.09 -3.78 -10.99
N ARG A 10 -9.88 -2.82 -10.09
CA ARG A 10 -8.62 -2.69 -9.34
C ARG A 10 -8.42 -3.88 -8.39
N GLU A 11 -9.48 -4.30 -7.71
CA GLU A 11 -9.47 -5.48 -6.83
C GLU A 11 -9.14 -6.75 -7.61
N GLU A 12 -9.79 -6.99 -8.75
CA GLU A 12 -9.53 -8.15 -9.61
C GLU A 12 -8.08 -8.17 -10.17
N ARG A 13 -7.49 -7.00 -10.45
CA ARG A 13 -6.07 -6.91 -10.83
C ARG A 13 -5.14 -7.27 -9.68
N LEU A 14 -5.44 -6.78 -8.48
CA LEU A 14 -4.65 -7.06 -7.28
C LEU A 14 -4.68 -8.55 -6.94
N GLU A 15 -5.86 -9.19 -6.95
CA GLU A 15 -6.01 -10.63 -6.71
C GLU A 15 -5.20 -11.49 -7.71
N ARG A 16 -5.24 -11.12 -9.00
CA ARG A 16 -4.44 -11.81 -10.02
C ARG A 16 -2.94 -11.65 -9.78
N TYR A 17 -2.52 -10.44 -9.38
CA TYR A 17 -1.12 -10.17 -9.08
C TYR A 17 -0.66 -10.93 -7.83
N GLU A 18 -1.47 -10.99 -6.78
CA GLU A 18 -1.20 -11.82 -5.60
C GLU A 18 -0.99 -13.29 -5.96
N HIS A 19 -1.86 -13.84 -6.83
CA HIS A 19 -1.68 -15.19 -7.34
C HIS A 19 -0.35 -15.37 -8.11
N LYS A 20 0.06 -14.36 -8.89
CA LYS A 20 1.35 -14.34 -9.60
C LYS A 20 2.54 -14.34 -8.63
N LEU A 21 2.46 -13.64 -7.50
CA LEU A 21 3.54 -13.62 -6.49
C LEU A 21 3.82 -15.00 -5.91
N HIS A 22 2.80 -15.87 -5.79
CA HIS A 22 2.98 -17.24 -5.31
C HIS A 22 3.74 -18.13 -6.30
N THR A 23 3.65 -17.83 -7.59
CA THR A 23 4.20 -18.67 -8.66
C THR A 23 5.46 -18.07 -9.30
N ASN A 24 5.75 -16.79 -9.06
CA ASN A 24 6.89 -16.08 -9.61
C ASN A 24 7.79 -15.50 -8.50
N PRO A 25 8.85 -16.23 -8.08
CA PRO A 25 9.73 -15.79 -6.99
C PRO A 25 10.52 -14.53 -7.35
N ARG A 26 10.77 -14.27 -8.64
CA ARG A 26 11.44 -13.04 -9.09
C ARG A 26 10.53 -11.82 -8.86
N GLU A 27 9.27 -11.93 -9.22
CA GLU A 27 8.30 -10.84 -9.01
C GLU A 27 8.10 -10.58 -7.51
N LYS A 28 8.08 -11.65 -6.70
CA LYS A 28 8.07 -11.53 -5.24
C LYS A 28 9.26 -10.73 -4.72
N ALA A 29 10.48 -11.03 -5.17
CA ALA A 29 11.68 -10.30 -4.75
C ALA A 29 11.65 -8.82 -5.14
N VAL A 30 11.16 -8.49 -6.35
CA VAL A 30 10.99 -7.09 -6.79
C VAL A 30 10.03 -6.35 -5.86
N LEU A 31 8.91 -6.98 -5.51
CA LEU A 31 7.93 -6.37 -4.61
C LEU A 31 8.48 -6.19 -3.19
N GLU A 32 9.20 -7.18 -2.66
CA GLU A 32 9.85 -7.11 -1.36
C GLU A 32 10.89 -5.98 -1.30
N GLU A 33 11.70 -5.80 -2.34
CA GLU A 33 12.66 -4.70 -2.44
C GLU A 33 11.95 -3.33 -2.40
N ARG A 34 10.85 -3.17 -3.14
CA ARG A 34 10.06 -1.92 -3.13
C ARG A 34 9.45 -1.64 -1.76
N ILE A 35 8.90 -2.65 -1.10
CA ILE A 35 8.35 -2.51 0.26
C ILE A 35 9.46 -2.12 1.25
N GLU A 36 10.65 -2.70 1.11
CA GLU A 36 11.79 -2.36 1.96
C GLU A 36 12.25 -0.90 1.75
N LEU A 37 12.25 -0.42 0.51
CA LEU A 37 12.49 1.00 0.22
C LEU A 37 11.43 1.90 0.87
N LEU A 38 10.16 1.49 0.90
CA LEU A 38 9.11 2.22 1.59
C LEU A 38 9.31 2.23 3.11
N ARG A 39 9.76 1.11 3.70
CA ARG A 39 10.10 1.05 5.13
C ARG A 39 11.24 1.99 5.49
N GLN A 40 12.31 2.01 4.69
CA GLN A 40 13.49 2.85 4.94
C GLN A 40 13.20 4.34 4.84
N ASN A 41 12.26 4.72 3.96
CA ASN A 41 11.91 6.11 3.71
C ASN A 41 10.65 6.58 4.44
N GLY A 42 9.93 5.65 5.10
CA GLY A 42 8.60 5.88 5.64
C GLY A 42 8.58 6.08 7.16
N ASN A 43 8.41 7.32 7.61
CA ASN A 43 7.96 7.61 8.98
C ASN A 43 6.43 7.58 9.09
N PHE A 44 5.78 6.63 8.41
CA PHE A 44 4.33 6.62 8.23
C PHE A 44 3.58 6.47 9.55
N THR A 45 3.96 5.49 10.37
CA THR A 45 3.37 5.27 11.70
C THR A 45 3.46 6.52 12.57
N ASP A 46 4.61 7.19 12.62
CA ASP A 46 4.78 8.39 13.44
C ASP A 46 3.95 9.58 12.92
N ARG A 47 3.90 9.76 11.60
CA ARG A 47 3.05 10.78 10.98
C ARG A 47 1.57 10.51 11.24
N LEU A 48 1.14 9.25 11.19
CA LEU A 48 -0.24 8.87 11.46
C LEU A 48 -0.62 9.09 12.93
N LYS A 49 0.29 8.77 13.87
CA LYS A 49 0.12 9.12 15.29
C LYS A 49 -0.02 10.63 15.49
N GLN A 50 0.82 11.44 14.84
CA GLN A 50 0.73 12.90 14.89
C GLN A 50 -0.61 13.40 14.33
N LEU A 51 -1.05 12.85 13.20
CA LEU A 51 -2.32 13.19 12.59
C LEU A 51 -3.50 12.90 13.53
N ILE A 52 -3.54 11.71 14.14
CA ILE A 52 -4.56 11.33 15.12
C ILE A 52 -4.64 12.37 16.25
N VAL A 53 -3.50 12.80 16.81
CA VAL A 53 -3.46 13.80 17.90
C VAL A 53 -3.88 15.20 17.42
N SER A 54 -3.62 15.53 16.17
CA SER A 54 -3.94 16.83 15.58
C SER A 54 -5.43 16.99 15.26
N GLU A 55 -6.08 15.93 14.79
CA GLU A 55 -7.51 15.89 14.45
C GLU A 55 -8.42 15.78 15.68
N CYS A 56 -7.84 15.58 16.88
CA CYS A 56 -8.58 15.57 18.13
C CYS A 56 -9.20 16.95 18.41
N VAL A 57 -10.52 16.97 18.57
CA VAL A 57 -11.33 18.18 18.82
C VAL A 57 -10.73 19.02 19.95
N SER A 58 -10.53 20.31 19.66
CA SER A 58 -10.10 21.32 20.63
C SER A 58 -11.07 21.38 21.82
N GLY A 59 -10.55 21.21 23.04
CA GLY A 59 -11.35 21.23 24.28
C GLY A 59 -11.49 19.86 24.97
N ILE A 60 -11.04 18.77 24.33
CA ILE A 60 -10.94 17.44 24.95
C ILE A 60 -9.53 17.26 25.54
N GLU A 61 -9.42 16.69 26.74
CA GLU A 61 -8.12 16.29 27.31
C GLU A 61 -7.46 15.29 26.36
N LYS A 62 -6.27 15.62 25.83
CA LYS A 62 -5.56 14.77 24.86
C LYS A 62 -4.89 13.55 25.48
N ARG A 63 -4.78 13.48 26.82
CA ARG A 63 -4.06 12.40 27.52
C ARG A 63 -4.57 10.99 27.24
N PRO A 64 -5.89 10.72 27.19
CA PRO A 64 -6.40 9.38 26.85
C PRO A 64 -5.99 8.94 25.44
N ILE A 65 -5.95 9.89 24.50
CA ILE A 65 -5.61 9.64 23.10
C ILE A 65 -4.11 9.41 22.96
N LEU A 66 -3.28 10.21 23.65
CA LEU A 66 -1.84 9.98 23.74
C LEU A 66 -1.52 8.60 24.32
N ARG A 67 -2.22 8.21 25.40
CA ARG A 67 -2.06 6.88 26.00
C ARG A 67 -2.48 5.76 25.06
N LEU A 68 -3.52 5.97 24.26
CA LEU A 68 -3.96 5.02 23.25
C LEU A 68 -2.92 4.87 22.13
N ILE A 69 -2.40 5.97 21.58
CA ILE A 69 -1.45 5.89 20.46
C ILE A 69 -0.06 5.35 20.85
N GLU A 70 0.28 5.45 22.14
CA GLU A 70 1.49 4.89 22.73
C GLU A 70 1.29 3.44 23.21
N SER A 71 0.07 2.88 23.11
CA SER A 71 -0.20 1.52 23.57
C SER A 71 0.46 0.48 22.65
N PRO A 72 0.88 -0.68 23.19
CA PRO A 72 1.42 -1.78 22.39
C PRO A 72 0.43 -2.25 21.31
N GLU A 73 -0.85 -2.31 21.64
CA GLU A 73 -1.92 -2.74 20.72
C GLU A 73 -2.06 -1.77 19.54
N MET A 74 -1.93 -0.45 19.79
CA MET A 74 -1.90 0.52 18.70
C MET A 74 -0.62 0.41 17.88
N ALA A 75 0.53 0.15 18.49
CA ALA A 75 1.78 -0.04 17.75
C ALA A 75 1.68 -1.23 16.78
N GLU A 76 1.10 -2.35 17.21
CA GLU A 76 0.82 -3.51 16.36
C GLU A 76 -0.17 -3.16 15.24
N CYS A 77 -1.31 -2.53 15.59
CA CYS A 77 -2.34 -2.14 14.62
C CYS A 77 -1.80 -1.20 13.54
N LEU A 78 -1.03 -0.17 13.92
CA LEU A 78 -0.41 0.76 12.98
C LEU A 78 0.68 0.08 12.15
N GLY A 79 1.42 -0.86 12.72
CA GLY A 79 2.39 -1.68 12.00
C GLY A 79 1.74 -2.53 10.91
N GLU A 80 0.68 -3.27 11.25
CA GLU A 80 -0.09 -4.07 10.29
C GLU A 80 -0.71 -3.20 9.18
N PHE A 81 -1.27 -2.05 9.57
CA PHE A 81 -1.86 -1.11 8.63
C PHE A 81 -0.80 -0.53 7.68
N GLN A 82 0.37 -0.17 8.19
CA GLN A 82 1.50 0.31 7.39
C GLN A 82 1.96 -0.75 6.40
N GLU A 83 2.13 -2.00 6.83
CA GLU A 83 2.55 -3.11 5.95
C GLU A 83 1.54 -3.36 4.83
N ARG A 84 0.23 -3.35 5.13
CA ARG A 84 -0.82 -3.46 4.11
C ARG A 84 -0.78 -2.30 3.12
N LEU A 85 -0.58 -1.07 3.61
CA LEU A 85 -0.53 0.11 2.76
C LEU A 85 0.70 0.10 1.85
N PHE A 86 1.87 -0.32 2.35
CA PHE A 86 3.07 -0.50 1.55
C PHE A 86 2.89 -1.56 0.47
N PHE A 87 2.33 -2.72 0.83
CA PHE A 87 2.01 -3.75 -0.14
C PHE A 87 1.08 -3.23 -1.24
N MET A 88 -0.05 -2.62 -0.86
CA MET A 88 -1.02 -2.09 -1.83
C MET A 88 -0.41 -1.04 -2.75
N THR A 89 0.44 -0.16 -2.21
CA THR A 89 1.11 0.89 -2.99
C THR A 89 2.08 0.28 -4.00
N ALA A 90 3.02 -0.54 -3.53
CA ALA A 90 4.02 -1.17 -4.38
C ALA A 90 3.38 -2.10 -5.43
N ALA A 91 2.34 -2.86 -5.04
CA ALA A 91 1.62 -3.74 -5.95
C ALA A 91 0.83 -2.94 -7.00
N THR A 92 0.14 -1.86 -6.62
CA THR A 92 -0.62 -1.03 -7.58
C THR A 92 0.30 -0.42 -8.63
N GLU A 93 1.45 0.12 -8.22
CA GLU A 93 2.47 0.66 -9.14
C GLU A 93 2.99 -0.44 -10.07
N ARG A 94 3.35 -1.60 -9.52
CA ARG A 94 3.91 -2.69 -10.31
C ARG A 94 2.91 -3.32 -11.28
N ILE A 95 1.66 -3.46 -10.88
CA ILE A 95 0.57 -3.88 -11.78
C ILE A 95 0.45 -2.91 -12.94
N SER A 96 0.51 -1.60 -12.67
CA SER A 96 0.41 -0.57 -13.72
C SER A 96 1.57 -0.65 -14.72
N GLU A 97 2.79 -0.92 -14.25
CA GLU A 97 3.95 -1.16 -15.12
C GLU A 97 3.78 -2.41 -15.98
N LEU A 98 3.36 -3.52 -15.38
CA LEU A 98 3.13 -4.78 -16.09
C LEU A 98 2.02 -4.65 -17.14
N ASP A 99 0.95 -3.94 -16.83
CA ASP A 99 -0.14 -3.65 -17.78
C ASP A 99 0.40 -2.83 -18.98
N VAL A 100 1.32 -1.90 -18.76
CA VAL A 100 1.97 -1.14 -19.86
C VAL A 100 2.88 -2.04 -20.69
N GLU A 101 3.68 -2.89 -20.05
CA GLU A 101 4.54 -3.87 -20.73
C GLU A 101 3.71 -4.82 -21.62
N GLU A 102 2.58 -5.35 -21.11
CA GLU A 102 1.71 -6.29 -21.83
C GLU A 102 0.93 -5.63 -22.99
N ASN A 103 0.57 -4.35 -22.86
CA ASN A 103 -0.15 -3.61 -23.90
C ASN A 103 0.79 -2.84 -24.85
N SER A 104 2.10 -2.92 -24.65
CA SER A 104 3.06 -2.38 -25.61
C SER A 104 3.09 -3.28 -26.85
N VAL A 105 2.59 -2.76 -27.98
CA VAL A 105 2.68 -3.44 -29.27
C VAL A 105 4.16 -3.63 -29.58
N PRO A 106 4.65 -4.86 -29.89
CA PRO A 106 6.01 -5.03 -30.35
C PRO A 106 6.22 -4.17 -31.61
N ASP A 107 7.26 -3.33 -31.61
CA ASP A 107 7.67 -2.52 -32.77
C ASP A 107 7.88 -3.35 -34.06
N GLU A 108 7.86 -4.69 -33.98
CA GLU A 108 7.95 -5.63 -35.10
C GLU A 108 6.72 -5.66 -36.03
N PHE A 109 5.61 -5.01 -35.69
CA PHE A 109 4.38 -4.98 -36.52
C PHE A 109 4.03 -3.62 -37.14
N LEU A 110 4.93 -2.64 -37.09
CA LEU A 110 4.80 -1.38 -37.81
C LEU A 110 5.63 -1.42 -39.10
N TRP A 111 5.12 -2.10 -40.14
CA TRP A 111 5.59 -2.00 -41.52
C TRP A 111 4.45 -1.64 -42.46
#